data_AF-A0A9R1D055-F1
#
_entry.id   AF-A0A9R1D055-F1
#
_cell.length_a   1.000
_cell.length_b   1.000
_cell.length_c   1.000
_cell.angle_alpha   90.00
_cell.angle_beta   90.00
_cell.angle_gamma   90.00
#
_symmetry.space_group_name_H-M   'P 1'
#
loop_
_entity.id
_entity.type
_entity.pdbx_description
1 polymer ?
#
loop_
_entity_poly.entity_id
_entity_poly.type
_entity_poly.pdbx_seq_one_letter_code
_entity_poly.pdbx_strand_id
1 'polypeptide(L)'
;MESGEGGPAIRGQITTTLSALSRLIDDYDSMARKEMVTVAREKANTRVARLKNEHKELRLRFEQAKNESQLKARQDLLGSSSSSAPYSSTASTSMSQRRAPNQSSFAESPFASSDPLFRPNHPPSSREDFALREHTFLQESENSIDQYIAHGRAVLGNLVEQKGMLKGTKRRLLDAANTLGMSRETIGWVERRT
;
A
#
# COMPACT_ATOMS: atom_id res chain seq x y z
N MET A 1 -14.59 -12.30 7.76
CA MET A 1 -13.57 -12.70 6.78
C MET A 1 -13.48 -11.53 5.81
N GLU A 2 -12.40 -10.80 5.58
CA GLU A 2 -10.97 -11.03 5.82
C GLU A 2 -10.27 -9.66 5.57
N SER A 3 -9.85 -8.96 6.62
CA SER A 3 -8.43 -8.65 6.95
C SER A 3 -7.51 -8.30 5.76
N GLY A 4 -7.13 -7.02 5.63
CA GLY A 4 -5.81 -6.63 5.07
C GLY A 4 -5.69 -6.19 3.59
N GLU A 5 -6.78 -5.99 2.85
CA GLU A 5 -6.76 -5.95 1.37
C GLU A 5 -6.20 -4.67 0.70
N GLY A 6 -5.63 -3.72 1.44
CA GLY A 6 -5.51 -2.36 0.92
C GLY A 6 -4.48 -2.15 -0.20
N GLY A 7 -3.25 -2.61 -0.03
CA GLY A 7 -2.17 -2.28 -0.98
C GLY A 7 -1.92 -3.35 -2.02
N PRO A 8 -1.53 -4.57 -1.60
CA PRO A 8 -1.06 -5.60 -2.53
C PRO A 8 -2.17 -6.35 -3.26
N ALA A 9 -3.29 -6.62 -2.56
CA ALA A 9 -4.40 -7.39 -3.11
C ALA A 9 -5.16 -6.61 -4.20
N ILE A 10 -5.43 -5.33 -3.99
CA ILE A 10 -6.04 -4.46 -5.00
C ILE A 10 -5.13 -4.32 -6.23
N ARG A 11 -3.80 -4.21 -6.06
CA ARG A 11 -2.84 -4.23 -7.18
C ARG A 11 -2.90 -5.55 -7.96
N GLY A 12 -3.03 -6.67 -7.26
CA GLY A 12 -3.24 -7.98 -7.88
C GLY A 12 -4.55 -8.02 -8.70
N GLN A 13 -5.65 -7.51 -8.15
CA GLN A 13 -6.93 -7.42 -8.84
C GLN A 13 -6.87 -6.52 -10.09
N ILE A 14 -6.20 -5.37 -10.00
CA ILE A 14 -6.00 -4.48 -11.16
C ILE A 14 -5.18 -5.19 -12.25
N THR A 15 -4.13 -5.90 -11.87
CA THR A 15 -3.29 -6.66 -12.82
C THR A 15 -4.08 -7.78 -13.52
N THR A 16 -4.91 -8.50 -12.77
CA THR A 16 -5.78 -9.55 -13.31
C THR A 16 -6.83 -8.99 -14.26
N THR A 17 -7.51 -7.90 -13.87
CA THR A 17 -8.53 -7.26 -14.72
C THR A 17 -7.94 -6.64 -15.99
N LEU A 18 -6.74 -6.07 -15.91
CA LEU A 18 -6.00 -5.56 -17.08
C LEU A 18 -5.60 -6.69 -18.04
N SER A 19 -5.22 -7.85 -17.50
CA SER A 19 -4.88 -9.04 -18.30
C SER A 19 -6.12 -9.64 -18.97
N ALA A 20 -7.25 -9.69 -18.25
CA ALA A 20 -8.54 -10.10 -18.81
C ALA A 20 -9.00 -9.15 -19.94
N LEU A 21 -8.82 -7.83 -19.77
CA LEU A 21 -9.13 -6.83 -20.79
C LEU A 21 -8.25 -6.99 -22.03
N SER A 22 -6.97 -7.32 -21.88
CA SER A 22 -6.07 -7.64 -23.00
C SER A 22 -6.59 -8.83 -23.82
N ARG A 23 -6.89 -9.95 -23.15
CA ARG A 23 -7.42 -11.16 -23.82
C ARG A 23 -8.72 -10.86 -24.57
N LEU A 24 -9.57 -10.03 -23.98
CA LEU A 24 -10.83 -9.62 -24.57
C LEU A 24 -10.63 -8.75 -25.83
N ILE A 25 -9.65 -7.85 -25.82
CA ILE A 25 -9.27 -7.07 -27.02
C ILE A 25 -8.77 -8.00 -28.13
N ASP A 26 -7.95 -8.99 -27.79
CA ASP A 26 -7.41 -9.94 -28.76
C ASP A 26 -8.53 -10.80 -29.38
N ASP A 27 -9.50 -11.22 -28.56
CA ASP A 27 -10.69 -11.94 -29.04
C ASP A 27 -11.53 -11.05 -29.98
N TYR A 28 -11.72 -9.77 -29.63
CA TYR A 28 -12.44 -8.80 -30.47
C TYR A 28 -11.71 -8.49 -31.79
N ASP A 29 -10.37 -8.39 -31.79
CA ASP A 29 -9.56 -8.26 -33.00
C ASP A 29 -9.74 -9.50 -33.90
N SER A 30 -9.78 -10.70 -33.31
CA SER A 30 -10.01 -11.94 -34.05
C SER A 30 -11.39 -11.99 -34.72
N MET A 31 -12.43 -11.51 -34.03
CA MET A 31 -13.79 -11.42 -34.55
C MET A 31 -13.90 -10.35 -35.64
N ALA A 32 -13.30 -9.17 -35.43
CA ALA A 32 -13.28 -8.10 -36.42
C ALA A 32 -12.63 -8.53 -37.74
N ARG A 33 -11.64 -9.44 -37.72
CA ARG A 33 -11.02 -10.01 -38.92
C ARG A 33 -11.93 -11.00 -39.66
N LYS A 34 -12.75 -11.75 -38.92
CA LYS A 34 -13.69 -12.75 -39.47
C LYS A 34 -14.98 -12.12 -40.02
N GLU A 35 -15.27 -10.88 -39.64
CA GLU A 35 -16.43 -10.13 -40.11
C GLU A 35 -16.42 -9.96 -41.65
N MET A 36 -17.47 -10.44 -42.32
CA MET A 36 -17.60 -10.39 -43.78
C MET A 36 -18.20 -9.06 -44.27
N VAL A 37 -18.95 -8.34 -43.43
CA VAL A 37 -19.56 -7.06 -43.79
C VAL A 37 -18.53 -5.94 -43.64
N THR A 38 -18.14 -5.31 -44.76
CA THR A 38 -17.07 -4.28 -44.82
C THR A 38 -17.30 -3.11 -43.87
N VAL A 39 -18.52 -2.59 -43.80
CA VAL A 39 -18.90 -1.47 -42.92
C VAL A 39 -18.85 -1.87 -41.44
N ALA A 40 -19.27 -3.08 -41.10
CA ALA A 40 -19.22 -3.58 -39.72
C ALA A 40 -17.76 -3.86 -39.30
N ARG A 41 -16.96 -4.41 -40.21
CA ARG A 41 -15.52 -4.64 -40.04
C ARG A 41 -14.76 -3.34 -39.78
N GLU A 42 -15.05 -2.28 -40.52
CA GLU A 42 -14.39 -0.97 -40.31
C GLU A 42 -14.76 -0.36 -38.94
N LYS A 43 -16.03 -0.45 -38.55
CA LYS A 43 -16.49 -0.05 -37.20
C LYS A 43 -15.86 -0.90 -36.08
N ALA A 44 -15.71 -2.20 -36.31
CA ALA A 44 -15.04 -3.09 -35.36
C ALA A 44 -13.56 -2.75 -35.23
N ASN A 45 -12.85 -2.52 -36.34
CA ASN A 45 -11.43 -2.14 -36.36
C ASN A 45 -11.17 -0.82 -35.65
N THR A 46 -12.00 0.21 -35.88
CA THR A 46 -11.87 1.49 -35.18
C THR A 46 -12.12 1.34 -33.66
N ARG A 47 -13.07 0.48 -33.27
CA ARG A 47 -13.35 0.18 -31.86
C ARG A 47 -12.22 -0.63 -31.21
N VAL A 48 -11.63 -1.61 -31.90
CA VAL A 48 -10.43 -2.33 -31.44
C VAL A 48 -9.26 -1.37 -31.26
N ALA A 49 -9.01 -0.47 -32.22
CA ALA A 49 -7.92 0.50 -32.14
C ALA A 49 -8.10 1.44 -30.94
N ARG A 50 -9.34 1.90 -30.69
CA ARG A 50 -9.67 2.68 -29.49
C ARG A 50 -9.39 1.89 -28.21
N LEU A 51 -9.89 0.67 -28.10
CA LEU A 51 -9.68 -0.19 -26.93
C LEU A 51 -8.19 -0.49 -26.66
N LYS A 52 -7.39 -0.69 -27.72
CA LYS A 52 -5.92 -0.85 -27.61
C LYS A 52 -5.26 0.40 -27.05
N ASN A 53 -5.66 1.59 -27.49
CA ASN A 53 -5.14 2.84 -26.95
C ASN A 53 -5.55 3.06 -25.49
N GLU A 54 -6.81 2.78 -25.16
CA GLU A 54 -7.31 2.88 -23.78
C GLU A 54 -6.64 1.88 -22.83
N HIS A 55 -6.34 0.66 -23.29
CA HIS A 55 -5.60 -0.33 -22.52
C HIS A 55 -4.17 0.12 -22.23
N LYS A 56 -3.48 0.71 -23.23
CA LYS A 56 -2.14 1.29 -23.05
C LYS A 56 -2.17 2.43 -22.04
N GLU A 57 -3.16 3.31 -22.12
CA GLU A 57 -3.34 4.43 -21.18
C GLU A 57 -3.58 3.92 -19.75
N LEU A 58 -4.46 2.92 -19.57
CA LEU A 58 -4.70 2.26 -18.29
C LEU A 58 -3.44 1.62 -17.73
N ARG A 59 -2.63 0.96 -18.58
CA ARG A 59 -1.32 0.41 -18.19
C ARG A 59 -0.37 1.49 -17.72
N LEU A 60 -0.29 2.60 -18.46
CA LEU A 60 0.59 3.72 -18.13
C LEU A 60 0.20 4.31 -16.77
N ARG A 61 -1.10 4.54 -16.54
CA ARG A 61 -1.61 5.04 -15.24
C ARG A 61 -1.33 4.07 -14.11
N PHE A 62 -1.46 2.75 -14.35
CA PHE A 62 -1.12 1.75 -13.36
C PHE A 62 0.36 1.78 -12.97
N GLU A 63 1.26 1.82 -13.96
CA GLU A 63 2.70 1.90 -13.72
C GLU A 63 3.08 3.21 -13.03
N GLN A 64 2.45 4.33 -13.39
CA GLN A 64 2.63 5.61 -12.72
C GLN A 64 2.19 5.55 -11.24
N ALA A 65 0.98 5.04 -10.96
CA ALA A 65 0.48 4.89 -9.59
C ALA A 65 1.34 3.91 -8.75
N LYS A 66 1.86 2.86 -9.40
CA LYS A 66 2.81 1.91 -8.79
C LYS A 66 4.14 2.59 -8.45
N ASN A 67 4.71 3.34 -9.39
CA ASN A 67 5.96 4.07 -9.21
C ASN A 67 5.83 5.17 -8.16
N GLU A 68 4.75 5.94 -8.18
CA GLU A 68 4.48 6.98 -7.18
C GLU A 68 4.37 6.40 -5.78
N SER A 69 3.67 5.26 -5.64
CA SER A 69 3.61 4.55 -4.37
C SER A 69 4.97 4.04 -3.91
N GLN A 70 5.83 3.59 -4.83
CA GLN A 70 7.17 3.09 -4.51
C GLN A 70 8.14 4.23 -4.16
N LEU A 71 7.99 5.39 -4.82
CA LEU A 71 8.72 6.62 -4.53
C LEU A 71 8.35 7.17 -3.15
N LYS A 72 7.05 7.23 -2.83
CA LYS A 72 6.57 7.63 -1.50
C LYS A 72 7.08 6.70 -0.39
N ALA A 73 7.01 5.38 -0.59
CA ALA A 73 7.57 4.41 0.36
C ALA A 73 9.10 4.57 0.57
N ARG A 74 9.85 4.92 -0.48
CA ARG A 74 11.28 5.23 -0.38
C ARG A 74 11.55 6.56 0.33
N GLN A 75 10.74 7.58 0.05
CA GLN A 75 10.85 8.89 0.67
C GLN A 75 10.55 8.83 2.17
N ASP A 76 9.58 8.01 2.59
CA ASP A 76 9.26 7.78 4.01
C ASP A 76 10.45 7.11 4.75
N LEU A 77 11.11 6.13 4.12
CA LEU A 77 12.29 5.46 4.70
C LEU A 77 13.50 6.41 4.86
N LEU A 78 13.68 7.32 3.90
CA LEU A 78 14.74 8.34 3.93
C LEU A 78 14.40 9.51 4.86
N GLY A 79 13.12 9.88 4.97
CA GLY A 79 12.63 10.92 5.87
C GLY A 79 12.78 10.55 7.34
N SER A 80 12.54 9.28 7.68
CA SER A 80 12.76 8.73 9.03
C SER A 80 14.25 8.68 9.43
N SER A 81 15.17 8.60 8.46
CA SER A 81 16.62 8.60 8.73
C SER A 81 17.24 10.00 8.75
N SER A 82 16.51 11.04 8.34
CA SER A 82 16.98 12.43 8.39
C SER A 82 16.69 13.19 9.70
N SER A 83 15.91 12.62 10.64
CA SER A 83 15.69 13.20 11.98
C SER A 83 16.66 12.68 13.04
N SER A 84 17.47 11.66 12.76
CA SER A 84 18.57 11.23 13.65
C SER A 84 19.88 11.92 13.25
N ALA A 85 19.99 13.23 13.50
CA ALA A 85 21.29 13.89 13.49
C ALA A 85 22.13 13.34 14.66
N PRO A 86 23.38 12.91 14.43
CA PRO A 86 24.23 12.31 15.45
C PRO A 86 24.94 13.41 16.24
N TYR A 87 24.64 13.53 17.53
CA TYR A 87 25.48 14.26 18.47
C TYR A 87 26.31 13.27 19.29
N SER A 88 27.62 13.30 19.01
CA SER A 88 28.73 12.87 19.86
C SER A 88 28.46 13.22 21.33
N SER A 89 28.75 12.41 22.35
CA SER A 89 30.07 11.97 22.84
C SER A 89 29.76 11.09 24.07
N THR A 90 30.35 9.93 24.32
CA THR A 90 31.67 9.81 24.93
C THR A 90 32.19 8.38 24.74
N ALA A 91 33.46 8.26 24.37
CA ALA A 91 34.20 7.01 24.50
C ALA A 91 34.22 6.56 25.97
N SER A 92 33.73 5.36 26.26
CA SER A 92 34.08 4.61 27.46
C SER A 92 34.41 3.18 27.07
N THR A 93 35.71 2.97 26.94
CA THR A 93 36.43 1.69 26.98
C THR A 93 35.97 0.80 28.14
N SER A 94 35.99 -0.52 27.90
CA SER A 94 36.04 -1.63 28.90
C SER A 94 34.76 -1.86 29.73
N MET A 95 34.34 -3.06 30.12
CA MET A 95 34.97 -4.37 30.18
C MET A 95 33.83 -5.39 30.24
N SER A 96 33.81 -6.37 29.34
CA SER A 96 33.07 -7.62 29.58
C SER A 96 33.75 -8.35 30.74
N GLN A 97 33.22 -8.24 31.95
CA GLN A 97 33.62 -9.11 33.06
C GLN A 97 32.43 -9.98 33.46
N ARG A 98 32.49 -11.21 32.91
CA ARG A 98 31.74 -12.35 33.42
C ARG A 98 32.04 -12.52 34.91
N ARG A 99 31.00 -12.59 35.75
CA ARG A 99 31.08 -13.29 37.04
C ARG A 99 29.77 -14.01 37.33
N ALA A 100 29.95 -15.22 37.84
CA ALA A 100 28.99 -16.31 38.00
C ALA A 100 27.98 -16.09 39.16
N PRO A 101 27.04 -17.03 39.39
CA PRO A 101 25.77 -16.79 40.07
C PRO A 101 25.90 -16.84 41.59
N ASN A 102 25.12 -16.02 42.30
CA ASN A 102 24.87 -16.27 43.72
C ASN A 102 23.37 -16.09 44.01
N GLN A 103 22.84 -17.10 44.68
CA GLN A 103 21.44 -17.31 44.99
C GLN A 103 20.99 -16.33 46.07
N SER A 104 19.83 -15.70 45.87
CA SER A 104 18.91 -15.44 46.98
C SER A 104 17.50 -15.24 46.45
N SER A 105 16.66 -16.21 46.81
CA SER A 105 15.22 -16.25 46.64
C SER A 105 14.58 -15.02 47.28
N PHE A 106 13.92 -14.18 46.48
CA PHE A 106 12.84 -13.33 46.97
C PHE A 106 11.72 -13.32 45.95
N ALA A 107 10.55 -13.75 46.42
CA ALA A 107 9.35 -13.94 45.63
C ALA A 107 8.85 -12.62 45.05
N GLU A 108 8.56 -12.66 43.75
CA GLU A 108 7.90 -11.64 42.97
C GLU A 108 6.42 -11.59 43.38
N SER A 109 6.06 -10.66 44.26
CA SER A 109 4.67 -10.36 44.63
C SER A 109 4.43 -8.85 44.53
N PRO A 110 3.49 -8.38 43.69
CA PRO A 110 3.19 -6.96 43.51
C PRO A 110 2.49 -6.31 44.72
N PHE A 111 2.33 -7.04 45.83
CA PHE A 111 1.76 -6.54 47.09
C PHE A 111 2.72 -6.66 48.30
N ALA A 112 3.97 -7.11 48.10
CA ALA A 112 4.95 -7.15 49.18
C ALA A 112 5.54 -5.76 49.43
N SER A 113 5.05 -5.14 50.50
CA SER A 113 5.48 -3.88 51.07
C SER A 113 6.96 -3.89 51.45
N SER A 114 7.79 -3.17 50.67
CA SER A 114 9.03 -2.59 51.17
C SER A 114 9.60 -1.60 50.14
N ASP A 115 9.16 -0.34 50.10
CA ASP A 115 10.06 0.74 49.63
C ASP A 115 9.54 2.16 49.93
N PRO A 116 10.42 3.18 50.00
CA PRO A 116 10.64 3.97 51.19
C PRO A 116 10.13 5.38 50.94
N LEU A 117 8.83 5.59 51.17
CA LEU A 117 8.15 6.88 51.03
C LEU A 117 8.74 8.01 51.90
N PHE A 118 9.78 7.75 52.71
CA PHE A 118 10.42 8.69 53.63
C PHE A 118 11.96 8.58 53.68
N ARG A 119 12.65 8.59 52.52
CA ARG A 119 14.06 9.05 52.48
C ARG A 119 14.08 10.53 52.09
N PRO A 120 14.45 11.48 52.97
CA PRO A 120 14.45 12.91 52.68
C PRO A 120 15.61 13.38 51.77
N ASN A 121 16.30 12.47 51.10
CA ASN A 121 17.59 12.76 50.46
C ASN A 121 17.66 12.18 49.04
N HIS A 122 16.69 12.54 48.19
CA HIS A 122 16.90 12.52 46.75
C HIS A 122 17.47 13.88 46.34
N PRO A 123 18.62 13.95 45.67
CA PRO A 123 19.13 15.21 45.15
C PRO A 123 18.10 15.80 44.18
N PRO A 124 17.95 17.14 44.11
CA PRO A 124 16.97 17.81 43.25
C PRO A 124 17.03 17.37 41.79
N SER A 125 18.20 16.91 41.34
CA SER A 125 18.43 16.35 40.01
C SER A 125 17.54 15.17 39.65
N SER A 126 17.18 14.28 40.59
CA SER A 126 16.39 13.07 40.26
C SER A 126 14.96 13.37 39.80
N ARG A 127 14.36 14.45 40.30
CA ARG A 127 13.00 14.86 39.93
C ARG A 127 13.01 15.64 38.62
N GLU A 128 13.97 16.53 38.45
CA GLU A 128 14.17 17.31 37.23
C GLU A 128 14.51 16.39 36.04
N ASP A 129 15.37 15.38 36.24
CA ASP A 129 15.68 14.36 35.22
C ASP A 129 14.46 13.52 34.81
N PHE A 130 13.50 13.31 35.71
CA PHE A 130 12.26 12.60 35.38
C PHE A 130 11.32 13.48 34.55
N ALA A 131 11.17 14.74 34.94
CA ALA A 131 10.37 15.71 34.20
C ALA A 131 10.92 15.99 32.79
N LEU A 132 12.26 16.06 32.64
CA LEU A 132 12.90 16.23 31.33
C LEU A 132 12.68 15.02 30.41
N ARG A 133 12.77 13.80 30.97
CA ARG A 133 12.49 12.57 30.22
C ARG A 133 11.02 12.47 29.82
N GLU A 134 10.11 12.79 30.73
CA GLU A 134 8.67 12.82 30.44
C GLU A 134 8.34 13.84 29.35
N HIS A 135 8.89 15.06 29.46
CA HIS A 135 8.73 16.08 28.44
C HIS A 135 9.27 15.64 27.07
N THR A 136 10.47 15.04 27.04
CA THR A 136 11.08 14.52 25.81
C THR A 136 10.24 13.39 25.20
N PHE A 137 9.75 12.49 26.06
CA PHE A 137 8.87 11.40 25.64
C PHE A 137 7.55 11.91 25.07
N LEU A 138 6.94 12.92 25.70
CA LEU A 138 5.70 13.53 25.21
C LEU A 138 5.91 14.19 23.85
N GLN A 139 7.00 14.94 23.66
CA GLN A 139 7.32 15.57 22.37
C GLN A 139 7.59 14.55 21.27
N GLU A 140 8.35 13.50 21.58
CA GLU A 140 8.63 12.41 20.63
C GLU A 140 7.35 11.64 20.27
N SER A 141 6.48 11.41 21.26
CA SER A 141 5.20 10.75 21.05
C SER A 141 4.25 11.60 20.20
N GLU A 142 4.20 12.91 20.40
CA GLU A 142 3.39 13.84 19.62
C GLU A 142 3.83 13.81 18.15
N ASN A 143 5.13 13.95 17.89
CA ASN A 143 5.72 13.86 16.55
C ASN A 143 5.43 12.51 15.89
N SER A 144 5.55 11.41 16.65
CA SER A 144 5.24 10.06 16.15
C SER A 144 3.76 9.92 15.77
N ILE A 145 2.83 10.43 16.60
CA ILE A 145 1.39 10.38 16.32
C ILE A 145 1.06 11.18 15.06
N ASP A 146 1.63 12.38 14.91
CA ASP A 146 1.42 13.21 13.73
C ASP A 146 1.94 12.52 12.45
N GLN A 147 3.08 11.84 12.52
CA GLN A 147 3.59 11.02 11.42
C GLN A 147 2.64 9.86 11.08
N TYR A 148 2.11 9.15 12.07
CA TYR A 148 1.14 8.08 11.84
C TYR A 148 -0.17 8.59 11.23
N ILE A 149 -0.65 9.77 11.64
CA ILE A 149 -1.84 10.41 11.07
C ILE A 149 -1.59 10.80 9.61
N ALA A 150 -0.43 11.40 9.31
CA ALA A 150 -0.03 11.75 7.96
C ALA A 150 0.07 10.50 7.06
N HIS A 151 0.70 9.43 7.57
CA HIS A 151 0.80 8.15 6.88
C HIS A 151 -0.59 7.53 6.63
N GLY A 152 -1.47 7.51 7.65
CA GLY A 152 -2.83 7.00 7.52
C GLY A 152 -3.64 7.75 6.46
N ARG A 153 -3.54 9.09 6.41
CA ARG A 153 -4.18 9.91 5.36
C ARG A 153 -3.65 9.58 3.96
N ALA A 154 -2.34 9.42 3.81
CA ALA A 154 -1.71 9.09 2.53
C ALA A 154 -2.11 7.70 2.02
N VAL A 155 -2.13 6.70 2.91
CA VAL A 155 -2.55 5.32 2.57
C VAL A 155 -4.03 5.30 2.14
N LEU A 156 -4.92 5.98 2.86
CA LEU A 156 -6.34 6.07 2.50
C LEU A 156 -6.54 6.76 1.15
N GLY A 157 -5.80 7.83 0.86
CA GLY A 157 -5.85 8.52 -0.43
C GLY A 157 -5.47 7.59 -1.60
N ASN A 158 -4.36 6.87 -1.46
CA ASN A 158 -3.91 5.87 -2.43
C ASN A 158 -4.97 4.78 -2.65
N LEU A 159 -5.61 4.34 -1.57
CA LEU A 159 -6.64 3.31 -1.62
C LEU A 159 -7.89 3.74 -2.40
N VAL A 160 -8.33 4.98 -2.18
CA VAL A 160 -9.46 5.57 -2.89
C VAL A 160 -9.16 5.67 -4.39
N GLU A 161 -7.95 6.09 -4.75
CA GLU A 161 -7.52 6.17 -6.14
C GLU A 161 -7.48 4.79 -6.81
N GLN A 162 -6.83 3.80 -6.19
CA GLN A 162 -6.76 2.44 -6.72
C GLN A 162 -8.16 1.82 -6.88
N LYS A 163 -9.07 2.06 -5.93
CA LYS A 163 -10.47 1.63 -6.04
C LYS A 163 -11.19 2.31 -7.21
N GLY A 164 -10.94 3.60 -7.42
CA GLY A 164 -11.46 4.35 -8.57
C GLY A 164 -10.99 3.74 -9.90
N MET A 165 -9.70 3.41 -9.98
CA MET A 165 -9.10 2.73 -11.12
C MET A 165 -9.75 1.36 -11.37
N LEU A 166 -9.85 0.51 -10.34
CA LEU A 166 -10.44 -0.83 -10.46
C LEU A 166 -11.90 -0.77 -10.92
N LYS A 167 -12.69 0.17 -10.39
CA LYS A 167 -14.07 0.39 -10.81
C LYS A 167 -14.16 0.81 -12.28
N GLY A 168 -13.26 1.70 -12.72
CA GLY A 168 -13.16 2.13 -14.11
C GLY A 168 -12.83 0.96 -15.05
N THR A 169 -11.80 0.17 -14.72
CA THR A 169 -11.41 -1.02 -15.49
C THR A 169 -12.53 -2.04 -15.54
N LYS A 170 -13.21 -2.31 -14.42
CA LYS A 170 -14.35 -3.23 -14.36
C LYS A 170 -15.50 -2.78 -15.28
N ARG A 171 -15.86 -1.51 -15.25
CA ARG A 171 -16.92 -0.97 -16.13
C ARG A 171 -16.56 -1.16 -17.61
N ARG A 172 -15.33 -0.81 -17.98
CA ARG A 172 -14.82 -1.00 -19.35
C ARG A 172 -14.82 -2.47 -19.78
N LEU A 173 -14.43 -3.38 -18.89
CA LEU A 173 -14.47 -4.81 -19.15
C LEU A 173 -15.90 -5.29 -19.45
N LEU A 174 -16.87 -4.85 -18.65
CA LEU A 174 -18.29 -5.17 -18.87
C LEU A 174 -18.81 -4.59 -20.19
N ASP A 175 -18.49 -3.35 -20.51
CA ASP A 175 -18.90 -2.69 -21.76
C ASP A 175 -18.33 -3.42 -22.99
N ALA A 176 -17.06 -3.83 -22.90
CA ALA A 176 -16.39 -4.57 -23.95
C ALA A 176 -16.95 -6.00 -24.09
N ALA A 177 -17.20 -6.69 -22.97
CA ALA A 177 -17.84 -8.01 -22.95
C ALA A 177 -19.26 -7.98 -23.52
N ASN A 178 -20.06 -6.96 -23.21
CA ASN A 178 -21.40 -6.79 -23.76
C ASN A 178 -21.34 -6.59 -25.29
N THR A 179 -20.40 -5.77 -25.77
CA THR A 179 -20.21 -5.55 -27.21
C THR A 179 -19.80 -6.83 -27.94
N LEU A 180 -18.91 -7.62 -27.35
CA LEU A 180 -18.50 -8.92 -27.89
C LEU A 180 -19.65 -9.94 -27.91
N GLY A 181 -20.45 -10.01 -26.85
CA GLY A 181 -21.60 -10.90 -26.78
C GLY A 181 -22.59 -10.61 -27.90
N MET A 182 -22.96 -9.34 -28.07
CA MET A 182 -23.84 -8.89 -29.15
C MET A 182 -23.22 -9.16 -30.53
N SER A 183 -21.92 -8.87 -30.71
CA SER A 183 -21.22 -9.14 -31.98
C SER A 183 -21.19 -10.63 -32.31
N ARG A 184 -20.93 -11.50 -31.32
CA ARG A 184 -20.90 -12.96 -31.49
C ARG A 184 -22.26 -13.52 -31.87
N GLU A 185 -23.33 -13.00 -31.28
CA GLU A 185 -24.70 -13.37 -31.64
C GLU A 185 -25.03 -12.95 -33.08
N THR A 186 -24.70 -11.70 -33.46
CA THR A 186 -24.94 -11.22 -34.83
C THR A 186 -24.15 -12.00 -35.88
N ILE A 187 -22.87 -12.29 -35.62
CA ILE A 187 -22.02 -13.08 -36.53
C ILE A 187 -22.57 -14.50 -36.67
N GLY A 188 -22.88 -15.17 -35.56
CA GLY A 188 -23.41 -16.54 -35.61
C GLY A 188 -24.78 -16.62 -36.30
N TRP A 189 -25.58 -15.55 -36.26
CA TRP A 189 -26.83 -15.48 -37.00
C TRP A 189 -26.61 -15.33 -38.51
N VAL A 190 -25.60 -14.56 -38.94
CA VAL A 190 -25.20 -14.43 -40.35
C VAL A 190 -24.64 -15.74 -40.87
N GLU A 191 -23.73 -16.38 -40.13
CA GLU A 191 -23.10 -17.65 -40.50
C GLU A 191 -24.11 -18.80 -40.66
N ARG A 192 -25.21 -18.80 -39.91
CA ARG A 192 -26.29 -19.78 -40.09
C ARG A 192 -27.16 -19.55 -41.32
N ARG A 193 -27.08 -18.37 -41.94
CA ARG A 193 -27.95 -17.95 -43.06
C ARG A 193 -27.24 -17.88 -44.40
N THR A 194 -25.91 -17.83 -44.39
CA THR A 194 -25.03 -17.94 -45.55
C THR A 194 -24.60 -19.38 -45.75
#